data_AF-A0A4U0WTG4-F1
#
_entry.id   AF-A0A4U0WTG4-F1
#
_cell.length_a   1.000
_cell.length_b   1.000
_cell.length_c   1.000
_cell.angle_alpha   90.00
_cell.angle_beta   90.00
_cell.angle_gamma   90.00
#
_symmetry.space_group_name_H-M   'P 1'
#
loop_
_entity.id
_entity.type
_entity.pdbx_description
1 polymer ?
#
loop_
_entity_poly.entity_id
_entity_poly.type
_entity_poly.pdbx_seq_one_letter_code
_entity_poly.pdbx_strand_id
1 'polypeptide(L)'
;QRYYLKVGQTLGMDNTALDGFLRYFRISGMAHCGVGGISGAGAWMFGQSGAAAVAGVADNVIWNMVDWVENGNAPETITGTKFYYDTPSMGLEFERPHCRFPYRTTYSGSGDWTDPSTWSCVFIDAWQQCGVGATPRLCNADGSLT
;
A
#
# COMPACT_ATOMS: atom_id res chain seq x y z
N GLN A 1 2.68 7.82 7.99
CA GLN A 1 1.63 8.87 7.87
C GLN A 1 1.98 10.21 8.52
N ARG A 2 2.16 10.31 9.85
CA ARG A 2 2.49 11.60 10.52
C ARG A 2 3.70 12.32 9.90
N TYR A 3 4.72 11.56 9.51
CA TYR A 3 5.89 12.10 8.84
C TYR A 3 5.56 12.69 7.45
N TYR A 4 4.80 11.98 6.61
CA TYR A 4 4.33 12.49 5.31
C TYR A 4 3.57 13.82 5.47
N LEU A 5 2.67 13.90 6.46
CA LEU A 5 1.96 15.14 6.80
C LEU A 5 2.92 16.26 7.21
N LYS A 6 3.92 15.93 8.05
CA LYS A 6 4.92 16.89 8.49
C LYS A 6 5.76 17.42 7.34
N VAL A 7 6.13 16.57 6.38
CA VAL A 7 6.86 16.96 5.16
C VAL A 7 6.02 17.93 4.33
N GLY A 8 4.78 17.56 3.99
CA GLY A 8 3.87 18.44 3.23
C GLY A 8 3.67 19.79 3.93
N GLN A 9 3.42 19.79 5.24
CA GLN A 9 3.28 21.03 6.02
C GLN A 9 4.55 21.89 6.02
N THR A 10 5.73 21.26 6.16
CA THR A 10 7.01 21.99 6.26
C THR A 10 7.42 22.59 4.92
N LEU A 11 7.13 21.89 3.81
CA LEU A 11 7.45 22.33 2.45
C LEU A 11 6.35 23.19 1.81
N GLY A 12 5.17 23.30 2.43
CA GLY A 12 4.02 23.98 1.84
C GLY A 12 3.49 23.26 0.59
N MET A 13 3.60 21.93 0.56
CA MET A 13 3.25 21.09 -0.59
C MET A 13 2.05 20.18 -0.25
N ASP A 14 1.13 20.04 -1.21
CA ASP A 14 0.07 19.03 -1.16
C ASP A 14 0.56 17.67 -1.67
N ASN A 15 -0.33 16.67 -1.72
CA ASN A 15 0.05 15.34 -2.16
C ASN A 15 0.51 15.32 -3.63
N THR A 16 -0.08 16.13 -4.50
CA THR A 16 0.28 16.14 -5.93
C THR A 16 1.66 16.74 -6.17
N ALA A 17 2.03 17.78 -5.41
CA ALA A 17 3.37 18.34 -5.43
C ALA A 17 4.40 17.37 -4.82
N LEU A 18 4.04 16.66 -3.75
CA LEU A 18 4.89 15.63 -3.15
C LEU A 18 5.10 14.42 -4.07
N ASP A 19 4.10 14.02 -4.86
CA ASP A 19 4.15 12.84 -5.73
C ASP A 19 5.32 12.87 -6.74
N GLY A 20 5.88 14.05 -7.01
CA GLY A 20 7.08 14.21 -7.85
C GLY A 20 8.37 13.64 -7.25
N PHE A 21 8.44 13.43 -5.94
CA PHE A 21 9.65 12.90 -5.28
C PHE A 21 9.40 12.04 -4.03
N LEU A 22 8.20 12.08 -3.44
CA LEU A 22 7.84 11.34 -2.23
C LEU A 22 6.44 10.73 -2.37
N ARG A 23 6.40 9.40 -2.46
CA ARG A 23 5.16 8.61 -2.39
C ARG A 23 5.20 7.71 -1.16
N TYR A 24 4.11 7.68 -0.39
CA TYR A 24 3.98 6.85 0.81
C TYR A 24 2.90 5.80 0.62
N PHE A 25 3.24 4.52 0.68
CA PHE A 25 2.30 3.42 0.50
C PHE A 25 1.92 2.80 1.84
N ARG A 26 0.63 2.47 2.01
CA ARG A 26 0.12 1.74 3.17
C ARG A 26 -0.18 0.31 2.76
N ILE A 27 0.62 -0.62 3.23
CA ILE A 27 0.51 -2.04 2.87
C ILE A 27 -0.50 -2.70 3.81
N SER A 28 -1.67 -3.08 3.30
CA SER A 28 -2.73 -3.67 4.12
C SER A 28 -2.36 -5.09 4.56
N GLY A 29 -2.50 -5.38 5.86
CA GLY A 29 -2.33 -6.73 6.40
C GLY A 29 -0.89 -7.24 6.44
N MET A 30 0.11 -6.36 6.27
CA MET A 30 1.52 -6.67 6.47
C MET A 30 1.93 -6.46 7.94
N ALA A 31 2.63 -7.42 8.53
CA ALA A 31 3.28 -7.29 9.83
C ALA A 31 4.61 -6.49 9.74
N HIS A 32 5.37 -6.39 10.82
CA HIS A 32 6.63 -5.63 10.80
C HIS A 32 7.62 -6.22 9.77
N CYS A 33 7.80 -5.51 8.66
CA CYS A 33 8.63 -5.91 7.52
C CYS A 33 8.28 -7.27 6.88
N GLY A 34 7.18 -7.91 7.28
CA GLY A 34 6.81 -9.25 6.84
C GLY A 34 7.78 -10.36 7.27
N VAL A 35 8.60 -10.14 8.32
CA VAL A 35 9.58 -11.12 8.81
C VAL A 35 9.38 -11.43 10.30
N GLY A 36 9.74 -12.64 10.74
CA GLY A 36 9.77 -13.02 12.16
C GLY A 36 8.59 -13.87 12.67
N GLY A 37 7.84 -14.52 11.78
CA GLY A 37 6.73 -15.40 12.14
C GLY A 37 5.52 -15.18 11.24
N ILE A 38 4.39 -14.76 11.81
CA ILE A 38 3.18 -14.38 11.05
C ILE A 38 3.49 -13.07 10.32
N SER A 39 3.83 -13.17 9.03
CA SER A 39 4.15 -12.04 8.14
C SER A 39 2.95 -11.11 7.87
N GLY A 40 1.77 -11.54 8.32
CA GLY A 40 0.50 -10.82 8.25
C GLY A 40 -0.52 -11.58 7.39
N ALA A 41 -1.79 -11.19 7.55
CA ALA A 41 -2.91 -11.79 6.83
C ALA A 41 -3.11 -11.21 5.42
N GLY A 42 -2.38 -10.14 5.05
CA GLY A 42 -2.51 -9.43 3.79
C GLY A 42 -1.47 -9.83 2.75
N ALA A 43 -1.66 -9.33 1.52
CA ALA A 43 -0.71 -9.47 0.43
C ALA A 43 0.51 -8.57 0.68
N TRP A 44 1.49 -9.08 1.42
CA TRP A 44 2.60 -8.31 1.97
C TRP A 44 3.89 -8.43 1.15
N MET A 45 3.98 -9.37 0.22
CA MET A 45 5.16 -9.56 -0.61
C MET A 45 5.11 -8.62 -1.80
N PHE A 46 6.01 -7.65 -1.88
CA PHE A 46 6.10 -6.69 -2.99
C PHE A 46 7.57 -6.39 -3.34
N GLY A 47 8.46 -7.38 -3.17
CA GLY A 47 9.87 -7.28 -3.51
C GLY A 47 10.74 -6.42 -2.59
N GLN A 48 10.25 -6.07 -1.39
CA GLN A 48 10.99 -5.24 -0.42
C GLN A 48 12.18 -5.96 0.27
N SER A 49 12.29 -7.28 0.11
CA SER A 49 13.36 -8.10 0.67
C SER A 49 13.55 -9.36 -0.18
N GLY A 50 14.63 -10.11 0.04
CA GLY A 50 14.85 -11.38 -0.66
C GLY A 50 13.73 -12.41 -0.41
N ALA A 51 13.11 -12.41 0.77
CA ALA A 51 11.98 -13.29 1.09
C ALA A 51 10.67 -12.87 0.37
N ALA A 52 10.55 -11.60 0.01
CA ALA A 52 9.39 -11.03 -0.68
C ALA A 52 9.62 -10.83 -2.19
N ALA A 53 10.78 -11.24 -2.71
CA ALA A 53 11.18 -11.13 -4.11
C ALA A 53 11.33 -12.52 -4.77
N VAL A 54 10.46 -13.45 -4.38
CA VAL A 54 10.44 -14.83 -4.88
C VAL A 54 9.59 -14.94 -6.16
N ALA A 55 9.78 -16.04 -6.90
CA ALA A 55 9.00 -16.29 -8.12
C ALA A 55 7.49 -16.29 -7.83
N GLY A 56 6.73 -15.62 -8.69
CA GLY A 56 5.27 -15.48 -8.58
C GLY A 56 4.79 -14.26 -7.80
N VAL A 57 5.69 -13.46 -7.19
CA VAL A 57 5.31 -12.15 -6.64
C VAL A 57 5.09 -11.17 -7.79
N ALA A 58 3.95 -10.48 -7.79
CA ALA A 58 3.51 -9.63 -8.90
C ALA A 58 4.34 -8.35 -9.08
N ASP A 59 4.88 -7.80 -8.01
CA ASP A 59 5.52 -6.49 -8.03
C ASP A 59 6.81 -6.46 -7.21
N ASN A 60 7.70 -5.52 -7.55
CA ASN A 60 8.96 -5.33 -6.87
C ASN A 60 9.29 -3.85 -6.69
N VAL A 61 9.17 -3.36 -5.45
CA VAL A 61 9.40 -1.95 -5.12
C VAL A 61 10.83 -1.46 -5.44
N ILE A 62 11.83 -2.35 -5.45
CA ILE A 62 13.19 -1.97 -5.83
C ILE A 62 13.23 -1.65 -7.31
N TRP A 63 12.62 -2.49 -8.16
CA TRP A 63 12.51 -2.22 -9.59
C TRP A 63 11.63 -1.01 -9.90
N ASN A 64 10.55 -0.81 -9.15
CA ASN A 64 9.72 0.39 -9.29
C ASN A 64 10.49 1.68 -8.95
N MET A 65 11.40 1.62 -7.96
CA MET A 65 12.26 2.76 -7.64
C MET A 65 13.27 3.02 -8.75
N VAL A 66 13.87 1.96 -9.32
CA VAL A 66 14.79 2.09 -10.47
C VAL A 66 14.06 2.73 -11.66
N ASP A 67 12.88 2.23 -12.03
CA ASP A 67 12.09 2.75 -13.14
C ASP A 67 11.63 4.19 -12.90
N TRP A 68 11.29 4.56 -11.67
CA TRP A 68 10.99 5.95 -11.33
C TRP A 68 12.22 6.85 -11.49
N VAL A 69 13.38 6.45 -10.98
CA VAL A 69 14.61 7.27 -11.03
C VAL A 69 15.14 7.40 -12.45
N GLU A 70 15.15 6.31 -13.22
CA GLU A 70 15.76 6.26 -14.55
C GLU A 70 14.82 6.73 -15.65
N ASN A 71 13.51 6.46 -15.55
CA ASN A 71 12.55 6.71 -16.62
C ASN A 71 11.42 7.68 -16.22
N GLY A 72 11.37 8.13 -14.96
CA GLY A 72 10.32 9.02 -14.47
C GLY A 72 8.98 8.33 -14.17
N ASN A 73 8.94 6.99 -14.22
CA ASN A 73 7.73 6.19 -14.04
C ASN A 73 7.44 5.93 -12.55
N ALA A 74 6.87 6.93 -11.87
CA ALA A 74 6.53 6.79 -10.47
C ALA A 74 5.31 5.85 -10.27
N PRO A 75 5.38 4.85 -9.36
CA PRO A 75 4.31 3.87 -9.20
C PRO A 75 3.05 4.48 -8.55
N GLU A 76 1.86 4.27 -9.11
CA GLU A 76 0.58 4.69 -8.50
C GLU A 76 0.13 3.76 -7.37
N THR A 77 0.46 2.48 -7.51
CA THR A 77 0.21 1.41 -6.53
C THR A 77 1.46 0.56 -6.36
N ILE A 78 1.52 -0.17 -5.25
CA ILE A 78 2.45 -1.29 -5.09
C ILE A 78 1.59 -2.54 -4.95
N THR A 79 1.68 -3.48 -5.89
CA THR A 79 0.87 -4.70 -5.83
C THR A 79 1.54 -5.72 -4.93
N GLY A 80 0.90 -6.04 -3.81
CA GLY A 80 1.35 -7.11 -2.94
C GLY A 80 0.78 -8.46 -3.38
N THR A 81 1.53 -9.53 -3.10
CA THR A 81 1.14 -10.93 -3.27
C THR A 81 1.00 -11.62 -1.92
N LYS A 82 -0.03 -12.48 -1.77
CA LYS A 82 -0.18 -13.45 -0.69
C LYS A 82 -0.18 -14.85 -1.29
N PHE A 83 0.72 -15.72 -0.83
CA PHE A 83 0.65 -17.15 -1.11
C PHE A 83 -0.02 -17.88 0.05
N TYR A 84 -0.59 -19.05 -0.23
CA TYR A 84 -1.08 -19.93 0.83
C TYR A 84 0.05 -20.24 1.82
N TYR A 85 -0.18 -19.93 3.09
CA TYR A 85 0.81 -20.06 4.17
C TYR A 85 2.16 -19.37 3.88
N ASP A 86 2.15 -18.29 3.08
CA ASP A 86 3.35 -17.58 2.62
C ASP A 86 4.36 -18.49 1.89
N THR A 87 3.88 -19.59 1.29
CA THR A 87 4.69 -20.60 0.61
C THR A 87 4.41 -20.60 -0.89
N PRO A 88 5.33 -20.11 -1.74
CA PRO A 88 5.08 -19.98 -3.19
C PRO A 88 4.67 -21.28 -3.88
N SER A 89 5.23 -22.41 -3.45
CA SER A 89 4.89 -23.73 -4.01
C SER A 89 3.46 -24.19 -3.69
N MET A 90 2.77 -23.55 -2.73
CA MET A 90 1.36 -23.82 -2.42
C MET A 90 0.40 -22.96 -3.24
N GLY A 91 0.92 -22.07 -4.08
CA GLY A 91 0.14 -21.26 -5.00
C GLY A 91 -0.30 -19.91 -4.44
N LEU A 92 -0.76 -19.06 -5.35
CA LEU A 92 -1.28 -17.73 -5.08
C LEU A 92 -2.60 -17.84 -4.29
N GLU A 93 -2.71 -17.12 -3.18
CA GLU A 93 -3.96 -16.96 -2.44
C GLU A 93 -4.73 -15.74 -2.93
N PHE A 94 -4.09 -14.56 -2.98
CA PHE A 94 -4.65 -13.35 -3.58
C PHE A 94 -3.58 -12.26 -3.79
N GLU A 95 -3.94 -11.23 -4.54
CA GLU A 95 -3.13 -10.03 -4.74
C GLU A 95 -3.90 -8.77 -4.35
N ARG A 96 -3.17 -7.71 -3.99
CA ARG A 96 -3.78 -6.44 -3.60
C ARG A 96 -2.96 -5.25 -4.10
N PRO A 97 -3.56 -4.34 -4.90
CA PRO A 97 -2.93 -3.06 -5.21
C PRO A 97 -2.99 -2.14 -3.97
N HIS A 98 -1.85 -1.94 -3.32
CA HIS A 98 -1.73 -1.01 -2.19
C HIS A 98 -1.57 0.42 -2.71
N CYS A 99 -2.53 1.28 -2.38
CA CYS A 99 -2.56 2.64 -2.88
C CYS A 99 -1.54 3.53 -2.17
N ARG A 100 -0.96 4.47 -2.91
CA ARG A 100 -0.25 5.60 -2.31
C ARG A 100 -1.21 6.46 -1.50
N PHE A 101 -0.76 6.94 -0.35
CA PHE A 101 -1.44 7.94 0.45
C PHE A 101 -1.44 9.28 -0.31
N PRO A 102 -2.53 10.06 -0.27
CA PRO A 102 -3.72 9.94 0.59
C PRO A 102 -4.84 9.02 0.09
N TYR A 103 -4.62 8.24 -0.97
CA TYR A 103 -5.63 7.28 -1.41
C TYR A 103 -5.66 6.05 -0.49
N ARG A 104 -6.84 5.44 -0.38
CA ARG A 104 -7.12 4.21 0.37
C ARG A 104 -7.50 3.11 -0.61
N THR A 105 -6.82 1.97 -0.48
CA THR A 105 -7.23 0.71 -1.11
C THR A 105 -8.61 0.32 -0.58
N THR A 106 -9.61 0.38 -1.44
CA THR A 106 -11.03 0.20 -1.07
C THR A 106 -11.65 -0.84 -1.98
N TYR A 107 -12.29 -1.84 -1.37
CA TYR A 107 -13.07 -2.84 -2.09
C TYR A 107 -14.27 -2.18 -2.75
N SER A 108 -14.60 -2.59 -3.98
CA SER A 108 -15.75 -2.10 -4.74
C SER A 108 -17.10 -2.33 -4.03
N GLY A 109 -17.15 -3.28 -3.10
CA GLY A 109 -18.38 -3.74 -2.45
C GLY A 109 -19.05 -4.92 -3.14
N SER A 110 -18.53 -5.38 -4.29
CA SER A 110 -19.06 -6.51 -5.05
C SER A 110 -17.98 -7.23 -5.88
N GLY A 111 -18.19 -8.53 -6.11
CA GLY A 111 -17.22 -9.39 -6.80
C GLY A 111 -16.41 -10.27 -5.85
N ASP A 112 -15.30 -10.82 -6.34
CA ASP A 112 -14.38 -11.63 -5.54
C ASP A 112 -13.32 -10.73 -4.92
N TRP A 113 -13.25 -10.66 -3.59
CA TRP A 113 -12.28 -9.84 -2.88
C TRP A 113 -10.81 -10.26 -3.13
N THR A 114 -10.58 -11.49 -3.60
CA THR A 114 -9.24 -11.99 -3.96
C THR A 114 -8.79 -11.46 -5.33
N ASP A 115 -9.72 -11.04 -6.19
CA ASP A 115 -9.41 -10.43 -7.49
C ASP A 115 -8.92 -8.98 -7.27
N PRO A 116 -7.69 -8.64 -7.71
CA PRO A 116 -7.16 -7.29 -7.53
C PRO A 116 -7.99 -6.22 -8.27
N SER A 117 -8.74 -6.58 -9.31
CA SER A 117 -9.55 -5.66 -10.10
C SER A 117 -10.81 -5.15 -9.37
N THR A 118 -11.25 -5.85 -8.31
CA THR A 118 -12.38 -5.39 -7.48
C THR A 118 -11.95 -4.37 -6.42
N TRP A 119 -10.72 -3.88 -6.48
CA TRP A 119 -10.16 -2.90 -5.55
C TRP A 119 -9.74 -1.65 -6.29
N SER A 120 -9.96 -0.50 -5.65
CA SER A 120 -9.63 0.80 -6.22
C SER A 120 -9.01 1.74 -5.19
N CYS A 121 -8.29 2.75 -5.70
CA CYS A 121 -7.73 3.81 -4.89
C CYS A 121 -8.73 4.94 -4.74
N VAL A 122 -9.35 5.04 -3.56
CA VAL A 122 -10.31 6.10 -3.23
C VAL A 122 -9.60 7.20 -2.44
N PHE A 123 -9.71 8.45 -2.89
CA PHE A 123 -9.10 9.59 -2.22
C PHE A 123 -9.70 9.80 -0.82
N ILE A 124 -8.85 10.07 0.18
CA ILE A 124 -9.32 10.42 1.53
C ILE A 124 -9.52 11.93 1.60
N ASP A 125 -10.77 12.35 1.81
CA ASP A 125 -11.09 13.75 2.07
C ASP A 125 -10.45 14.25 3.37
N ALA A 126 -9.99 15.50 3.35
CA ALA A 126 -9.32 16.14 4.48
C ALA A 126 -8.14 15.32 5.07
N TRP A 127 -7.42 14.57 4.24
CA TRP A 127 -6.31 13.71 4.66
C TRP A 127 -5.21 14.45 5.45
N GLN A 128 -5.05 15.77 5.26
CA GLN A 128 -4.11 16.60 6.01
C GLN A 128 -4.45 16.65 7.51
N GLN A 129 -5.72 16.42 7.84
CA GLN A 129 -6.21 16.37 9.22
C GLN A 129 -6.04 14.98 9.83
N CYS A 130 -5.49 13.99 9.11
CA CYS A 130 -5.27 12.66 9.66
C CYS A 130 -4.25 12.65 10.81
N GLY A 131 -4.72 12.83 12.04
CA GLY A 131 -3.89 12.88 13.24
C GLY A 131 -4.55 12.20 14.44
N VAL A 132 -3.84 12.18 15.57
CA VAL A 132 -4.42 11.72 16.84
C VAL A 132 -5.58 12.66 17.20
N GLY A 133 -6.79 12.13 17.31
CA GLY A 133 -7.97 12.87 17.75
C GLY A 133 -8.79 13.56 16.64
N ALA A 134 -8.39 13.47 15.37
CA ALA A 134 -9.16 14.08 14.28
C ALA A 134 -10.42 13.27 13.92
N THR A 135 -11.55 13.96 13.73
CA THR A 135 -12.82 13.40 13.25
C THR A 135 -13.24 14.02 11.91
N PRO A 136 -13.82 13.25 10.98
CA PRO A 136 -14.09 11.83 11.14
C PRO A 136 -12.77 11.06 11.10
N ARG A 137 -12.63 10.03 11.95
CA ARG A 137 -11.38 9.28 12.19
C ARG A 137 -10.97 8.43 10.97
N LEU A 138 -11.28 8.88 9.75
CA LEU A 138 -11.23 8.24 8.42
C LEU A 138 -9.85 7.74 7.98
N CYS A 139 -8.87 7.85 8.86
CA CYS A 139 -7.55 7.24 8.74
C CYS A 139 -7.52 5.85 9.45
N ASN A 140 -8.68 5.43 10.00
CA ASN A 140 -9.15 4.20 10.67
C ASN A 140 -8.15 3.35 11.47
N ALA A 141 -8.49 3.12 12.74
CA ALA A 141 -7.88 2.14 13.65
C ALA A 141 -8.65 0.81 13.74
N ASP A 142 -9.86 0.67 13.16
CA ASP A 142 -10.73 -0.51 13.39
C ASP A 142 -11.46 -1.07 12.14
N GLY A 143 -11.27 -0.49 10.95
CA GLY A 143 -11.65 -1.15 9.68
C GLY A 143 -13.15 -1.33 9.40
N SER A 144 -14.07 -0.63 10.09
CA SER A 144 -15.51 -0.71 9.77
C SER A 144 -15.95 0.26 8.66
N LEU A 145 -16.90 -0.18 7.83
CA LEU A 145 -17.61 0.61 6.82
C LEU A 145 -18.96 1.04 7.42
N THR A 146 -19.27 2.33 7.41
CA THR A 146 -20.66 2.82 7.50
C THR A 146 -21.32 2.75 6.15
#